data_AF-A0A124L0G6-F1
#
_entry.id   AF-A0A124L0G6-F1
#
_cell.length_a   1.000
_cell.length_b   1.000
_cell.length_c   1.000
_cell.angle_alpha   90.00
_cell.angle_beta   90.00
_cell.angle_gamma   90.00
#
_symmetry.space_group_name_H-M   'P 1'
#
loop_
_entity.id
_entity.type
_entity.pdbx_description
1 polymer ?
#
loop_
_entity_poly.entity_id
_entity_poly.type
_entity_poly.pdbx_seq_one_letter_code
_entity_poly.pdbx_strand_id
1 'polypeptide(L)'
;MANPLANAEHYAFGDYSQPLAGVSGLTGEPNDHEREARHLAGVRVDALRARALRATGRGCLRGLAVGHTFRLEAHPLDAANTEYLVVSTHLDLRNVDETTRPAGEDAQYACVTKFTLQPADAFFRNKPRKKRRCGAETAIVVGPTEQPMWVDGYARIKVHFVWDRRNGPDENASCWIRVAQPWQGNGFGFVALPRIGQEVTVLYHEGDPDKPFAMARQVNAFNQPPWEVPKNQALTGWLSRSLTDNQSTAVVSDDTPGKLQVQVTSDHAKSRLVIGYNTRIEAKTGRMDARGEGWELSTEAWGVARANRGLLLTTEARKGAAAPVKDMDETIARLAQACDVQESLTELAQQHGAQRKHADQSEVARAIETQNDAIRGGTATPEQPFPQFARADMVLASAEGAAITAARSVHVAADEHIAFTSVGHVAIATGRSIFASVREVFSLFVRKGLRLMAGTGKVEIQAQQNGIEIIAKQVLDLISTTDSIRLTAAKNIELKVDGTAVRLGPDGFQVLTGGKCHWYAGDHQRFGPQAPPVKMPVIHIEDAKVAEHFVLVERESGWVLPQQRYRITLDDGQVIEGTSSSHGETELAMSESLQIATLELLRQDGSLLATSCAAITKDAKSNGANAPEGKAT
;
A
#
# COMPACT_ATOMS: atom_id res chain seq x y z
N MET A 1 -47.72 22.34 -62.50
CA MET A 1 -47.00 21.31 -61.72
C MET A 1 -46.27 22.01 -60.58
N ALA A 2 -46.70 21.79 -59.34
CA ALA A 2 -46.02 22.32 -58.16
C ALA A 2 -44.56 21.82 -58.15
N ASN A 3 -43.60 22.74 -58.06
CA ASN A 3 -42.20 22.39 -57.99
C ASN A 3 -41.97 21.53 -56.73
N PRO A 4 -41.55 20.26 -56.85
CA PRO A 4 -41.43 19.33 -55.72
C PRO A 4 -40.34 19.75 -54.70
N LEU A 5 -39.61 20.84 -54.97
CA LEU A 5 -38.65 21.44 -54.04
C LEU A 5 -39.27 22.40 -53.02
N ALA A 6 -40.58 22.70 -53.07
CA ALA A 6 -41.21 23.66 -52.14
C ALA A 6 -41.08 23.23 -50.66
N ASN A 7 -41.00 21.92 -50.40
CA ASN A 7 -40.81 21.32 -49.08
C ASN A 7 -39.49 20.53 -48.98
N ALA A 8 -38.42 20.97 -49.65
CA ALA A 8 -37.11 20.34 -49.47
C ALA A 8 -36.50 20.75 -48.12
N GLU A 9 -36.82 19.99 -47.07
CA GLU A 9 -36.11 20.06 -45.80
C GLU A 9 -34.66 19.58 -46.03
N HIS A 10 -33.71 20.48 -45.81
CA HIS A 10 -32.29 20.14 -45.90
C HIS A 10 -31.78 19.78 -44.52
N TYR A 11 -31.77 18.48 -44.23
CA TYR A 11 -31.15 17.94 -43.04
C TYR A 11 -29.63 17.83 -43.26
N ALA A 12 -28.88 18.58 -42.46
CA ALA A 12 -27.44 18.40 -42.32
C ALA A 12 -27.16 18.21 -40.83
N PHE A 13 -26.21 17.33 -40.50
CA PHE A 13 -25.75 17.24 -39.12
C PHE A 13 -25.29 18.63 -38.65
N GLY A 14 -25.80 19.05 -37.50
CA GLY A 14 -25.31 20.24 -36.82
C GLY A 14 -23.81 20.09 -36.61
N ASP A 15 -23.09 21.20 -36.74
CA ASP A 15 -21.67 21.21 -36.46
C ASP A 15 -21.49 20.95 -34.96
N TYR A 16 -21.27 19.69 -34.57
CA TYR A 16 -20.89 19.33 -33.20
C TYR A 16 -19.43 19.75 -32.98
N SER A 17 -19.15 21.04 -33.21
CA SER A 17 -17.91 21.67 -32.79
C SER A 17 -17.84 21.47 -31.28
N GLN A 18 -16.77 20.83 -30.86
CA GLN A 18 -16.46 20.52 -29.47
C GLN A 18 -16.86 21.72 -28.58
N PRO A 19 -17.77 21.54 -27.60
CA PRO A 19 -18.19 22.65 -26.76
C PRO A 19 -16.94 23.28 -26.16
N LEU A 20 -16.88 24.62 -26.19
CA LEU A 20 -15.78 25.36 -25.60
C LEU A 20 -14.40 25.09 -26.24
N ALA A 21 -14.34 24.74 -27.53
CA ALA A 21 -13.06 24.56 -28.23
C ALA A 21 -12.33 25.86 -28.56
N GLY A 22 -12.99 27.02 -28.44
CA GLY A 22 -12.35 28.33 -28.68
C GLY A 22 -11.15 28.60 -27.76
N VAL A 23 -10.40 29.67 -28.03
CA VAL A 23 -9.18 30.04 -27.28
C VAL A 23 -9.44 30.13 -25.77
N SER A 24 -10.63 30.60 -25.38
CA SER A 24 -11.10 30.74 -23.99
C SER A 24 -11.39 29.41 -23.27
N GLY A 25 -11.47 28.29 -23.99
CA GLY A 25 -11.69 26.98 -23.39
C GLY A 25 -12.91 26.96 -22.47
N LEU A 26 -12.76 26.27 -21.34
CA LEU A 26 -13.79 26.11 -20.31
C LEU A 26 -14.34 27.39 -19.70
N THR A 27 -13.67 28.53 -19.90
CA THR A 27 -14.11 29.84 -19.38
C THR A 27 -14.99 30.61 -20.37
N GLY A 28 -15.15 30.12 -21.60
CA GLY A 28 -16.03 30.71 -22.59
C GLY A 28 -17.50 30.32 -22.41
N GLU A 29 -18.39 31.09 -23.02
CA GLU A 29 -19.77 30.67 -23.24
C GLU A 29 -19.84 29.67 -24.40
N PRO A 30 -20.53 28.52 -24.26
CA PRO A 30 -20.75 27.61 -25.38
C PRO A 30 -21.53 28.27 -26.51
N ASN A 31 -21.21 27.92 -27.75
CA ASN A 31 -22.01 28.35 -28.90
C ASN A 31 -23.43 27.76 -28.83
N ASP A 32 -24.42 28.56 -29.21
CA ASP A 32 -25.81 28.11 -29.42
C ASP A 32 -25.90 27.38 -30.77
N HIS A 33 -25.45 26.13 -30.75
CA HIS A 33 -25.38 25.26 -31.92
C HIS A 33 -26.74 25.08 -32.62
N GLU A 34 -27.83 25.10 -31.86
CA GLU A 34 -29.18 24.90 -32.40
C GLU A 34 -29.63 26.13 -33.21
N ARG A 35 -29.41 27.34 -32.65
CA ARG A 35 -29.68 28.60 -33.35
C ARG A 35 -28.77 28.78 -34.56
N GLU A 36 -27.48 28.50 -34.43
CA GLU A 36 -26.50 28.61 -35.51
C GLU A 36 -26.80 27.63 -36.65
N ALA A 37 -27.10 26.37 -36.32
CA ALA A 37 -27.48 25.37 -37.31
C ALA A 37 -28.76 25.76 -38.05
N ARG A 38 -29.79 26.24 -37.33
CA ARG A 38 -31.05 26.71 -37.92
C ARG A 38 -30.83 27.89 -38.85
N HIS A 39 -29.99 28.85 -38.44
CA HIS A 39 -29.63 29.99 -39.27
C HIS A 39 -28.92 29.56 -40.56
N LEU A 40 -27.88 28.73 -40.46
CA LEU A 40 -27.10 28.26 -41.62
C LEU A 40 -27.96 27.39 -42.57
N ALA A 41 -28.84 26.56 -42.03
CA ALA A 41 -29.80 25.79 -42.82
C ALA A 41 -30.78 26.71 -43.56
N GLY A 42 -31.33 27.71 -42.87
CA GLY A 42 -32.20 28.74 -43.46
C GLY A 42 -31.52 29.48 -44.61
N VAL A 43 -30.29 29.96 -44.40
CA VAL A 43 -29.48 30.61 -45.45
C VAL A 43 -29.30 29.71 -46.68
N ARG A 44 -29.10 28.40 -46.49
CA ARG A 44 -28.97 27.44 -47.61
C ARG A 44 -30.29 27.24 -48.36
N VAL A 45 -31.41 27.12 -47.65
CA VAL A 45 -32.75 27.00 -48.26
C VAL A 45 -33.10 28.28 -49.02
N ASP A 46 -32.89 29.45 -48.43
CA ASP A 46 -33.10 30.74 -49.06
C ASP A 46 -32.24 30.88 -50.32
N ALA A 47 -30.98 30.46 -50.30
CA ALA A 47 -30.12 30.47 -51.50
C ALA A 47 -30.64 29.58 -52.63
N LEU A 48 -31.27 28.44 -52.30
CA LEU A 48 -31.89 27.55 -53.29
C LEU A 48 -33.21 28.14 -53.82
N ARG A 49 -34.08 28.65 -52.93
CA ARG A 49 -35.35 29.30 -53.29
C ARG A 49 -35.12 30.55 -54.14
N ALA A 50 -34.21 31.41 -53.71
CA ALA A 50 -33.76 32.59 -54.44
C ALA A 50 -33.39 32.26 -55.88
N ARG A 51 -32.69 31.14 -56.11
CA ARG A 51 -32.32 30.69 -57.47
C ARG A 51 -33.50 30.14 -58.26
N ALA A 52 -34.42 29.42 -57.62
CA ALA A 52 -35.60 28.85 -58.28
C ALA A 52 -36.62 29.92 -58.71
N LEU A 53 -36.68 31.06 -58.01
CA LEU A 53 -37.55 32.19 -58.31
C LEU A 53 -36.96 33.16 -59.33
N ARG A 54 -35.82 32.84 -59.94
CA ARG A 54 -35.18 33.74 -60.90
C ARG A 54 -35.94 33.77 -62.22
N ALA A 55 -36.25 34.97 -62.69
CA ALA A 55 -36.73 35.21 -64.04
C ALA A 55 -35.57 35.74 -64.90
N THR A 56 -35.55 35.40 -66.18
CA THR A 56 -34.61 35.99 -67.14
C THR A 56 -35.39 36.79 -68.15
N GLY A 57 -34.82 37.92 -68.57
CA GLY A 57 -35.44 38.80 -69.54
C GLY A 57 -34.41 39.49 -70.42
N ARG A 58 -34.91 40.08 -71.50
CA ARG A 58 -34.13 40.87 -72.44
C ARG A 58 -34.95 42.08 -72.87
N GLY A 59 -34.32 43.25 -72.94
CA GLY A 59 -34.96 44.46 -73.43
C GLY A 59 -33.98 45.60 -73.69
N CYS A 60 -34.50 46.74 -74.12
CA CYS A 60 -33.70 47.94 -74.41
C CYS A 60 -33.60 48.85 -73.17
N LEU A 61 -33.03 48.33 -72.08
CA LEU A 61 -33.06 48.98 -70.76
C LEU A 61 -31.68 49.50 -70.36
N ARG A 62 -31.40 50.78 -70.66
CA ARG A 62 -30.11 51.44 -70.36
C ARG A 62 -29.86 51.69 -68.87
N GLY A 63 -30.94 51.88 -68.10
CA GLY A 63 -30.86 52.24 -66.67
C GLY A 63 -30.92 51.07 -65.70
N LEU A 64 -31.02 49.83 -66.20
CA LEU A 64 -31.16 48.66 -65.33
C LEU A 64 -29.80 48.26 -64.73
N ALA A 65 -29.66 48.39 -63.41
CA ALA A 65 -28.43 48.12 -62.67
C ALA A 65 -28.60 47.00 -61.63
N VAL A 66 -27.56 46.18 -61.45
CA VAL A 66 -27.55 45.11 -60.43
C VAL A 66 -27.65 45.70 -59.03
N GLY A 67 -28.43 45.07 -58.16
CA GLY A 67 -28.66 45.52 -56.79
C GLY A 67 -29.79 46.53 -56.62
N HIS A 68 -30.39 47.01 -57.71
CA HIS A 68 -31.59 47.85 -57.69
C HIS A 68 -32.85 47.02 -57.89
N THR A 69 -33.99 47.54 -57.42
CA THR A 69 -35.31 46.98 -57.71
C THR A 69 -36.04 47.78 -58.78
N PHE A 70 -36.95 47.13 -59.51
CA PHE A 70 -37.94 47.82 -60.33
C PHE A 70 -39.25 47.03 -60.34
N ARG A 71 -40.37 47.70 -60.59
CA ARG A 71 -41.69 47.07 -60.76
C ARG A 71 -41.92 46.72 -62.22
N LEU A 72 -42.24 45.46 -62.51
CA LEU A 72 -42.71 45.03 -63.82
C LEU A 72 -44.21 45.29 -63.94
N GLU A 73 -44.64 45.89 -65.05
CA GLU A 73 -46.04 46.19 -65.35
C GLU A 73 -46.39 45.69 -66.76
N ALA A 74 -47.69 45.45 -67.00
CA ALA A 74 -48.25 45.03 -68.29
C ALA A 74 -47.71 43.72 -68.90
N HIS A 75 -47.13 42.83 -68.10
CA HIS A 75 -46.78 41.47 -68.53
C HIS A 75 -48.07 40.62 -68.71
N PRO A 76 -48.20 39.81 -69.79
CA PRO A 76 -49.41 39.01 -70.06
C PRO A 76 -49.79 38.00 -68.96
N LEU A 77 -48.79 37.53 -68.21
CA LEU A 77 -49.02 36.77 -66.98
C LEU A 77 -49.12 37.75 -65.81
N ASP A 78 -50.32 37.95 -65.27
CA ASP A 78 -50.60 38.94 -64.23
C ASP A 78 -49.73 38.73 -62.96
N ALA A 79 -49.52 37.47 -62.57
CA ALA A 79 -48.67 37.12 -61.42
C ALA A 79 -47.19 37.53 -61.57
N ALA A 80 -46.73 37.86 -62.78
CA ALA A 80 -45.38 38.39 -63.01
C ALA A 80 -45.29 39.91 -62.83
N ASN A 81 -46.40 40.64 -62.70
CA ASN A 81 -46.40 42.10 -62.55
C ASN A 81 -46.12 42.52 -61.09
N THR A 82 -44.89 42.29 -60.63
CA THR A 82 -44.45 42.59 -59.26
C THR A 82 -43.10 43.32 -59.24
N GLU A 83 -42.63 43.67 -58.05
CA GLU A 83 -41.30 44.24 -57.85
C GLU A 83 -40.22 43.16 -57.89
N TYR A 84 -39.15 43.42 -58.64
CA TYR A 84 -38.02 42.54 -58.82
C TYR A 84 -36.70 43.21 -58.46
N LEU A 85 -35.86 42.50 -57.72
CA LEU A 85 -34.44 42.77 -57.57
C LEU A 85 -33.66 42.30 -58.80
N VAL A 86 -32.80 43.17 -59.33
CA VAL A 86 -31.90 42.86 -60.43
C VAL A 86 -30.65 42.13 -59.89
N VAL A 87 -30.51 40.85 -60.21
CA VAL A 87 -29.43 39.98 -59.72
C VAL A 87 -28.23 39.98 -60.66
N SER A 88 -28.46 40.08 -61.96
CA SER A 88 -27.39 40.23 -62.95
C SER A 88 -27.89 41.02 -64.15
N THR A 89 -26.99 41.80 -64.75
CA THR A 89 -27.23 42.47 -66.03
C THR A 89 -26.04 42.22 -66.94
N HIS A 90 -26.32 42.07 -68.22
CA HIS A 90 -25.35 42.05 -69.30
C HIS A 90 -25.87 43.02 -70.37
N LEU A 91 -25.19 44.15 -70.49
CA LEU A 91 -25.54 45.25 -71.37
C LEU A 91 -24.63 45.23 -72.59
N ASP A 92 -25.21 44.94 -73.76
CA ASP A 92 -24.56 45.06 -75.07
C ASP A 92 -25.03 46.37 -75.71
N LEU A 93 -24.13 47.35 -75.78
CA LEU A 93 -24.35 48.64 -76.43
C LEU A 93 -23.52 48.69 -77.71
N ARG A 94 -24.19 48.70 -78.85
CA ARG A 94 -23.58 48.87 -80.18
C ARG A 94 -23.98 50.23 -80.72
N ASN A 95 -22.99 51.10 -80.84
CA ASN A 95 -23.17 52.37 -81.51
C ASN A 95 -22.95 52.20 -83.01
N VAL A 96 -23.65 52.99 -83.82
CA VAL A 96 -23.38 53.11 -85.25
C VAL A 96 -22.67 54.44 -85.47
N ASP A 97 -21.47 54.42 -86.07
CA ASP A 97 -20.80 55.64 -86.50
C ASP A 97 -21.40 56.10 -87.83
N GLU A 98 -21.92 57.34 -87.87
CA GLU A 98 -22.50 57.95 -89.08
C GLU A 98 -21.42 58.53 -90.02
N THR A 99 -20.14 58.59 -89.60
CA THR A 99 -19.09 59.31 -90.35
C THR A 99 -18.19 58.44 -91.24
N THR A 100 -18.18 57.11 -91.08
CA THR A 100 -17.40 56.18 -91.92
C THR A 100 -18.21 54.94 -92.29
N ARG A 101 -19.03 55.01 -93.35
CA ARG A 101 -19.74 53.82 -93.89
C ARG A 101 -19.63 53.65 -95.42
N PRO A 102 -19.23 52.47 -95.91
CA PRO A 102 -19.57 52.00 -97.25
C PRO A 102 -21.01 51.46 -97.30
N ALA A 103 -21.72 51.69 -98.41
CA ALA A 103 -23.09 51.22 -98.59
C ALA A 103 -23.15 49.68 -98.75
N GLY A 104 -23.86 48.98 -97.86
CA GLY A 104 -24.17 47.55 -98.00
C GLY A 104 -24.05 46.67 -96.74
N GLU A 105 -23.53 47.17 -95.62
CA GLU A 105 -23.46 46.41 -94.36
C GLU A 105 -24.61 46.71 -93.39
N ASP A 106 -25.27 45.65 -92.91
CA ASP A 106 -26.46 45.67 -92.06
C ASP A 106 -26.08 45.87 -90.57
N ALA A 107 -25.52 47.04 -90.23
CA ALA A 107 -25.21 47.38 -88.84
C ALA A 107 -26.29 48.29 -88.25
N GLN A 108 -26.99 47.78 -87.23
CA GLN A 108 -28.11 48.45 -86.56
C GLN A 108 -27.67 48.91 -85.16
N TYR A 109 -28.13 50.10 -84.73
CA TYR A 109 -27.99 50.53 -83.34
C TYR A 109 -28.64 49.48 -82.42
N ALA A 110 -27.91 49.00 -81.43
CA ALA A 110 -28.42 47.99 -80.51
C ALA A 110 -28.13 48.38 -79.07
N CYS A 111 -29.19 48.49 -78.27
CA CYS A 111 -29.11 48.50 -76.82
C CYS A 111 -29.82 47.24 -76.32
N VAL A 112 -29.06 46.21 -76.01
CA VAL A 112 -29.61 44.94 -75.56
C VAL A 112 -29.14 44.66 -74.14
N THR A 113 -30.06 44.74 -73.20
CA THR A 113 -29.84 44.38 -71.81
C THR A 113 -30.46 43.01 -71.58
N LYS A 114 -29.62 42.00 -71.35
CA LYS A 114 -30.05 40.72 -70.79
C LYS A 114 -29.94 40.81 -69.28
N PHE A 115 -30.94 40.35 -68.56
CA PHE A 115 -30.96 40.49 -67.11
C PHE A 115 -31.57 39.26 -66.44
N THR A 116 -31.14 39.02 -65.20
CA THR A 116 -31.72 38.03 -64.31
C THR A 116 -32.34 38.76 -63.12
N LEU A 117 -33.60 38.48 -62.88
CA LEU A 117 -34.41 39.09 -61.83
C LEU A 117 -34.72 38.07 -60.75
N GLN A 118 -35.03 38.55 -59.56
CA GLN A 118 -35.61 37.78 -58.47
C GLN A 118 -36.69 38.64 -57.80
N PRO A 119 -37.86 38.09 -57.43
CA PRO A 119 -38.88 38.84 -56.70
C PRO A 119 -38.30 39.57 -55.48
N ALA A 120 -38.69 40.82 -55.27
CA ALA A 120 -38.14 41.66 -54.20
C ALA A 120 -38.57 41.21 -52.80
N ASP A 121 -39.68 40.48 -52.70
CA ASP A 121 -40.18 39.85 -51.47
C ASP A 121 -39.43 38.56 -51.09
N ALA A 122 -38.55 38.05 -51.95
CA ALA A 122 -37.71 36.89 -51.69
C ALA A 122 -36.29 37.31 -51.29
N PHE A 123 -35.79 36.82 -50.14
CA PHE A 123 -34.42 37.11 -49.69
C PHE A 123 -33.36 36.67 -50.72
N PHE A 124 -32.46 37.58 -51.08
CA PHE A 124 -31.28 37.24 -51.86
C PHE A 124 -30.22 36.57 -50.98
N ARG A 125 -29.77 35.38 -51.38
CA ARG A 125 -28.65 34.66 -50.75
C ARG A 125 -27.78 33.98 -51.81
N ASN A 126 -26.46 34.08 -51.62
CA ASN A 126 -25.50 33.32 -52.43
C ASN A 126 -25.37 31.88 -51.91
N LYS A 127 -25.16 30.93 -52.82
CA LYS A 127 -24.83 29.56 -52.44
C LYS A 127 -23.49 29.55 -51.68
N PRO A 128 -23.42 28.98 -50.46
CA PRO A 128 -22.16 28.85 -49.74
C PRO A 128 -21.12 28.08 -50.56
N ARG A 129 -19.88 28.57 -50.58
CA ARG A 129 -18.74 27.83 -51.15
C ARG A 129 -18.38 26.68 -50.21
N LYS A 130 -18.04 25.51 -50.76
CA LYS A 130 -17.53 24.40 -49.96
C LYS A 130 -16.17 24.79 -49.37
N LYS A 131 -15.95 24.49 -48.08
CA LYS A 131 -14.63 24.61 -47.45
C LYS A 131 -13.63 23.69 -48.17
N ARG A 132 -12.34 24.04 -48.11
CA ARG A 132 -11.26 23.15 -48.54
C ARG A 132 -11.21 21.95 -47.59
N ARG A 133 -10.78 20.79 -48.09
CA ARG A 133 -10.57 19.60 -47.26
C ARG A 133 -9.10 19.49 -46.86
N CYS A 134 -8.86 19.11 -45.61
CA CYS A 134 -7.52 18.85 -45.07
C CYS A 134 -7.26 17.35 -44.87
N GLY A 135 -5.99 16.97 -45.01
CA GLY A 135 -5.49 15.62 -44.70
C GLY A 135 -4.82 15.60 -43.33
N ALA A 136 -4.05 14.55 -43.06
CA ALA A 136 -3.23 14.49 -41.85
C ALA A 136 -2.11 15.53 -41.89
N GLU A 137 -1.91 16.20 -40.76
CA GLU A 137 -0.85 17.20 -40.59
C GLU A 137 -0.06 16.92 -39.30
N THR A 138 1.16 17.47 -39.24
CA THR A 138 1.99 17.39 -38.03
C THR A 138 1.95 18.73 -37.30
N ALA A 139 1.80 18.69 -35.99
CA ALA A 139 1.86 19.85 -35.12
C ALA A 139 2.65 19.54 -33.84
N ILE A 140 3.15 20.58 -33.18
CA ILE A 140 3.84 20.46 -31.89
C ILE A 140 2.91 20.91 -30.79
N VAL A 141 2.85 20.16 -29.68
CA VAL A 141 2.05 20.54 -28.50
C VAL A 141 2.68 21.75 -27.82
N VAL A 142 1.87 22.75 -27.50
CA VAL A 142 2.32 24.03 -26.93
C VAL A 142 1.47 24.44 -25.73
N GLY A 143 2.02 25.38 -24.96
CA GLY A 143 1.38 25.95 -23.77
C GLY A 143 2.29 26.99 -23.13
N PRO A 144 1.97 27.42 -21.90
CA PRO A 144 2.73 28.45 -21.20
C PRO A 144 4.19 28.02 -20.95
N THR A 145 5.08 29.00 -20.87
CA THR A 145 6.50 28.77 -20.54
C THR A 145 6.65 28.11 -19.16
N GLU A 146 7.71 27.32 -18.97
CA GLU A 146 8.02 26.59 -17.73
C GLU A 146 6.96 25.56 -17.28
N GLN A 147 6.03 25.16 -18.15
CA GLN A 147 5.09 24.09 -17.86
C GLN A 147 5.39 22.84 -18.71
N PRO A 148 5.40 21.62 -18.12
CA PRO A 148 5.59 20.40 -18.88
C PRO A 148 4.33 19.96 -19.65
N MET A 149 3.14 20.44 -19.24
CA MET A 149 1.86 20.08 -19.83
C MET A 149 0.87 21.25 -19.77
N TRP A 150 0.00 21.36 -20.77
CA TRP A 150 -1.10 22.32 -20.81
C TRP A 150 -2.35 21.66 -21.36
N VAL A 151 -3.30 21.35 -20.47
CA VAL A 151 -4.52 20.61 -20.77
C VAL A 151 -5.71 21.21 -20.04
N ASP A 152 -6.91 21.08 -20.62
CA ASP A 152 -8.15 21.50 -19.96
C ASP A 152 -8.93 20.32 -19.34
N GLY A 153 -10.10 20.60 -18.75
CA GLY A 153 -10.95 19.59 -18.10
C GLY A 153 -11.55 18.53 -19.03
N TYR A 154 -11.38 18.64 -20.35
CA TYR A 154 -11.71 17.58 -21.31
C TYR A 154 -10.46 16.87 -21.85
N ALA A 155 -9.31 17.09 -21.21
CA ALA A 155 -8.03 16.56 -21.63
C ALA A 155 -7.63 16.95 -23.06
N ARG A 156 -8.08 18.14 -23.50
CA ARG A 156 -7.68 18.73 -24.79
C ARG A 156 -6.32 19.40 -24.65
N ILE A 157 -5.62 19.54 -25.76
CA ILE A 157 -4.32 20.21 -25.86
C ILE A 157 -4.40 21.42 -26.79
N LYS A 158 -3.38 22.27 -26.76
CA LYS A 158 -3.12 23.26 -27.81
C LYS A 158 -1.89 22.86 -28.61
N VAL A 159 -1.88 23.22 -29.89
CA VAL A 159 -0.82 22.84 -30.82
C VAL A 159 -0.41 24.03 -31.68
N HIS A 160 0.85 24.05 -32.08
CA HIS A 160 1.36 24.97 -33.09
C HIS A 160 1.62 24.18 -34.38
N PHE A 161 0.94 24.57 -35.46
CA PHE A 161 1.13 23.96 -36.77
C PHE A 161 2.41 24.49 -37.42
N VAL A 162 3.14 23.62 -38.12
CA VAL A 162 4.42 23.99 -38.76
C VAL A 162 4.28 25.13 -39.78
N TRP A 163 3.11 25.26 -40.40
CA TRP A 163 2.82 26.32 -41.37
C TRP A 163 2.32 27.63 -40.72
N ASP A 164 2.06 27.66 -39.41
CA ASP A 164 1.57 28.86 -38.72
C ASP A 164 2.71 29.85 -38.51
N ARG A 165 2.68 30.92 -39.30
CA ARG A 165 3.64 32.03 -39.26
C ARG A 165 3.12 33.26 -38.52
N ARG A 166 1.86 33.25 -38.08
CA ARG A 166 1.19 34.41 -37.48
C ARG A 166 1.21 34.34 -35.96
N ASN A 167 0.95 33.17 -35.40
CA ASN A 167 0.96 32.96 -33.96
C ASN A 167 2.31 32.40 -33.49
N GLY A 168 2.70 32.77 -32.27
CA GLY A 168 3.82 32.15 -31.58
C GLY A 168 3.48 30.74 -31.10
N PRO A 169 4.49 29.90 -30.79
CA PRO A 169 4.29 28.56 -30.23
C PRO A 169 3.98 28.62 -28.72
N ASP A 170 2.89 29.30 -28.35
CA ASP A 170 2.45 29.53 -26.97
C ASP A 170 1.02 29.01 -26.73
N GLU A 171 0.46 29.25 -25.54
CA GLU A 171 -0.90 28.84 -25.18
C GLU A 171 -2.02 29.51 -25.99
N ASN A 172 -1.72 30.41 -26.92
CA ASN A 172 -2.69 31.07 -27.80
C ASN A 172 -2.56 30.61 -29.27
N ALA A 173 -1.64 29.68 -29.58
CA ALA A 173 -1.37 29.19 -30.92
C ALA A 173 -2.60 28.57 -31.63
N SER A 174 -3.46 27.88 -30.87
CA SER A 174 -4.64 27.20 -31.44
C SER A 174 -5.86 27.23 -30.51
N CYS A 175 -6.98 26.79 -31.09
CA CYS A 175 -8.13 26.28 -30.34
C CYS A 175 -7.72 25.05 -29.48
N TRP A 176 -8.59 24.66 -28.55
CA TRP A 176 -8.44 23.39 -27.85
C TRP A 176 -8.79 22.22 -28.76
N ILE A 177 -7.90 21.23 -28.81
CA ILE A 177 -7.98 20.09 -29.69
C ILE A 177 -8.07 18.81 -28.87
N ARG A 178 -9.08 17.97 -29.15
CA ARG A 178 -9.22 16.65 -28.52
C ARG A 178 -8.05 15.73 -28.88
N VAL A 179 -7.66 14.90 -27.92
CA VAL A 179 -6.66 13.85 -28.11
C VAL A 179 -7.36 12.50 -28.18
N ALA A 180 -7.13 11.76 -29.26
CA ALA A 180 -7.57 10.38 -29.37
C ALA A 180 -6.82 9.52 -28.35
N GLN A 181 -7.58 8.80 -27.53
CA GLN A 181 -7.05 7.83 -26.58
C GLN A 181 -7.29 6.41 -27.11
N PRO A 182 -6.40 5.43 -26.84
CA PRO A 182 -6.60 4.03 -27.21
C PRO A 182 -7.90 3.43 -26.68
N TRP A 183 -8.38 3.90 -25.52
CA TRP A 183 -9.61 3.44 -24.89
C TRP A 183 -10.20 4.54 -24.00
N GLN A 184 -11.49 4.84 -24.14
CA GLN A 184 -12.20 5.83 -23.31
C GLN A 184 -13.68 5.46 -23.20
N GLY A 185 -14.23 5.56 -21.99
CA GLY A 185 -15.65 5.40 -21.66
C GLY A 185 -16.13 6.44 -20.64
N ASN A 186 -17.35 6.29 -20.14
CA ASN A 186 -17.93 7.21 -19.14
C ASN A 186 -17.31 6.96 -17.75
N GLY A 187 -16.21 7.65 -17.43
CA GLY A 187 -15.51 7.54 -16.14
C GLY A 187 -14.41 6.49 -16.05
N PHE A 188 -14.04 5.85 -17.17
CA PHE A 188 -12.95 4.86 -17.24
C PHE A 188 -12.23 4.94 -18.59
N GLY A 189 -10.98 4.48 -18.68
CA GLY A 189 -10.21 4.47 -19.92
C GLY A 189 -8.70 4.53 -19.71
N PHE A 190 -7.98 4.75 -20.79
CA PHE A 190 -6.53 4.98 -20.80
C PHE A 190 -6.25 6.45 -21.09
N VAL A 191 -5.48 7.11 -20.22
CA VAL A 191 -5.15 8.53 -20.35
C VAL A 191 -3.64 8.70 -20.46
N ALA A 192 -3.17 9.01 -21.67
CA ALA A 192 -1.77 9.36 -21.91
C ALA A 192 -1.69 10.69 -22.66
N LEU A 193 -1.68 11.79 -21.91
CA LEU A 193 -1.74 13.15 -22.45
C LEU A 193 -0.40 13.58 -23.05
N PRO A 194 -0.42 14.17 -24.26
CA PRO A 194 0.77 14.76 -24.86
C PRO A 194 1.35 15.88 -23.99
N ARG A 195 2.67 15.94 -23.90
CA ARG A 195 3.42 17.00 -23.20
C ARG A 195 3.82 18.10 -24.17
N ILE A 196 4.03 19.30 -23.66
CA ILE A 196 4.55 20.42 -24.44
C ILE A 196 5.88 20.02 -25.11
N GLY A 197 6.04 20.35 -26.39
CA GLY A 197 7.17 19.96 -27.23
C GLY A 197 7.04 18.61 -27.93
N GLN A 198 6.02 17.80 -27.61
CA GLN A 198 5.80 16.53 -28.33
C GLN A 198 5.16 16.77 -29.70
N GLU A 199 5.56 15.95 -30.66
CA GLU A 199 4.96 15.93 -32.00
C GLU A 199 3.68 15.10 -32.00
N VAL A 200 2.62 15.64 -32.58
CA VAL A 200 1.33 14.97 -32.76
C VAL A 200 0.88 15.03 -34.22
N THR A 201 0.24 13.95 -34.67
CA THR A 201 -0.48 13.93 -35.95
C THR A 201 -1.90 14.42 -35.72
N VAL A 202 -2.27 15.53 -36.36
CA VAL A 202 -3.60 16.13 -36.33
C VAL A 202 -4.41 15.65 -37.53
N LEU A 203 -5.62 15.17 -37.28
CA LEU A 203 -6.63 14.85 -38.27
C LEU A 203 -7.84 15.78 -38.10
N TYR A 204 -8.75 15.73 -39.07
CA TYR A 204 -9.90 16.61 -39.14
C TYR A 204 -11.18 15.79 -39.33
N HIS A 205 -12.20 16.02 -38.51
CA HIS A 205 -13.49 15.36 -38.71
C HIS A 205 -14.05 15.73 -40.08
N GLU A 206 -14.37 14.71 -40.89
CA GLU A 206 -14.89 14.88 -42.27
C GLU A 206 -13.93 15.64 -43.22
N GLY A 207 -12.67 15.84 -42.82
CA GLY A 207 -11.70 16.67 -43.52
C GLY A 207 -11.96 18.17 -43.38
N ASP A 208 -12.78 18.62 -42.43
CA ASP A 208 -13.04 20.05 -42.20
C ASP A 208 -11.90 20.69 -41.38
N PRO A 209 -11.14 21.67 -41.92
CA PRO A 209 -10.04 22.34 -41.21
C PRO A 209 -10.44 22.94 -39.85
N ASP A 210 -11.72 23.26 -39.67
CA ASP A 210 -12.22 23.85 -38.42
C ASP A 210 -12.49 22.80 -37.32
N LYS A 211 -12.32 21.50 -37.61
CA LYS A 211 -12.60 20.39 -36.67
C LYS A 211 -11.39 19.49 -36.39
N PRO A 212 -10.25 20.05 -35.94
CA PRO A 212 -9.06 19.25 -35.67
C PRO A 212 -9.22 18.35 -34.44
N PHE A 213 -8.51 17.22 -34.46
CA PHE A 213 -8.25 16.35 -33.31
C PHE A 213 -6.87 15.71 -33.46
N ALA A 214 -6.13 15.55 -32.37
CA ALA A 214 -4.85 14.84 -32.36
C ALA A 214 -5.10 13.33 -32.35
N MET A 215 -4.64 12.62 -33.38
CA MET A 215 -4.89 11.19 -33.56
C MET A 215 -3.79 10.31 -32.97
N ALA A 216 -2.53 10.69 -33.17
CA ALA A 216 -1.39 9.84 -32.84
C ALA A 216 -0.14 10.67 -32.51
N ARG A 217 0.89 10.00 -32.00
CA ARG A 217 2.24 10.55 -31.78
C ARG A 217 3.25 9.69 -32.54
N GLN A 218 4.34 10.30 -33.00
CA GLN A 218 5.36 9.61 -33.78
C GLN A 218 6.71 9.66 -33.07
N VAL A 219 7.52 8.63 -33.34
CA VAL A 219 8.94 8.61 -32.97
C VAL A 219 9.69 9.49 -33.97
N ASN A 220 10.57 10.36 -33.48
CA ASN A 220 11.42 11.19 -34.30
C ASN A 220 12.78 11.41 -33.62
N ALA A 221 13.67 12.19 -34.25
CA ALA A 221 15.02 12.46 -33.74
C ALA A 221 15.04 13.00 -32.29
N PHE A 222 14.00 13.75 -31.90
CA PHE A 222 13.86 14.40 -30.59
C PHE A 222 12.98 13.61 -29.60
N ASN A 223 12.12 12.72 -30.12
CA ASN A 223 11.24 11.83 -29.37
C ASN A 223 11.55 10.37 -29.71
N GLN A 224 12.69 9.88 -29.21
CA GLN A 224 13.14 8.50 -29.42
C GLN A 224 12.29 7.49 -28.63
N PRO A 225 12.29 6.19 -29.02
CA PRO A 225 11.62 5.15 -28.25
C PRO A 225 12.18 5.04 -26.82
N PRO A 226 11.41 4.46 -25.87
CA PRO A 226 11.83 4.31 -24.48
C PRO A 226 13.13 3.53 -24.26
N TRP A 227 13.51 2.67 -25.22
CA TRP A 227 14.69 1.81 -25.18
C TRP A 227 15.44 1.86 -26.51
N GLU A 228 16.75 1.62 -26.46
CA GLU A 228 17.61 1.56 -27.64
C GLU A 228 17.19 0.43 -28.60
N VAL A 229 16.71 0.81 -29.79
CA VAL A 229 16.35 -0.11 -30.87
C VAL A 229 17.41 -0.05 -31.99
N PRO A 230 17.71 -1.16 -32.69
CA PRO A 230 17.02 -2.47 -32.68
C PRO A 230 17.46 -3.43 -31.57
N LYS A 231 18.48 -3.09 -30.76
CA LYS A 231 19.02 -3.95 -29.70
C LYS A 231 17.96 -4.53 -28.76
N ASN A 232 16.92 -3.75 -28.45
CA ASN A 232 15.84 -4.12 -27.54
C ASN A 232 14.49 -4.36 -28.24
N GLN A 233 14.50 -4.82 -29.49
CA GLN A 233 13.27 -5.03 -30.28
C GLN A 233 12.28 -6.06 -29.70
N ALA A 234 12.73 -6.92 -28.78
CA ALA A 234 11.87 -7.88 -28.07
C ALA A 234 11.14 -7.27 -26.87
N LEU A 235 11.44 -6.00 -26.51
CA LEU A 235 10.79 -5.31 -25.40
C LEU A 235 9.49 -4.64 -25.89
N THR A 236 8.41 -4.88 -25.16
CA THR A 236 7.12 -4.22 -25.36
C THR A 236 6.61 -3.66 -24.05
N GLY A 237 6.15 -2.41 -24.03
CA GLY A 237 5.63 -1.82 -22.79
C GLY A 237 5.50 -0.31 -22.84
N TRP A 238 5.38 0.30 -21.65
CA TRP A 238 5.35 1.75 -21.48
C TRP A 238 6.36 2.21 -20.45
N LEU A 239 6.90 3.42 -20.69
CA LEU A 239 7.81 4.13 -19.81
C LEU A 239 7.25 5.55 -19.62
N SER A 240 6.98 5.92 -18.38
CA SER A 240 6.61 7.28 -18.01
C SER A 240 7.86 8.10 -17.67
N ARG A 241 7.66 9.40 -17.44
CA ARG A 241 8.68 10.29 -16.89
C ARG A 241 8.02 11.19 -15.86
N SER A 242 8.71 11.53 -14.78
CA SER A 242 8.26 12.57 -13.84
C SER A 242 8.00 13.89 -14.57
N LEU A 243 7.21 14.76 -13.94
CA LEU A 243 6.91 16.10 -14.49
C LEU A 243 8.03 17.10 -14.18
N THR A 244 8.79 16.87 -13.11
CA THR A 244 9.79 17.82 -12.58
C THR A 244 11.22 17.29 -12.68
N ASP A 245 11.40 15.97 -12.73
CA ASP A 245 12.71 15.32 -12.77
C ASP A 245 12.77 14.23 -13.86
N ASN A 246 13.88 13.50 -13.91
CA ASN A 246 14.12 12.44 -14.89
C ASN A 246 13.81 11.03 -14.37
N GLN A 247 13.10 10.89 -13.25
CA GLN A 247 12.63 9.60 -12.76
C GLN A 247 11.52 9.05 -13.64
N SER A 248 11.36 7.74 -13.63
CA SER A 248 10.44 7.03 -14.50
C SER A 248 9.69 5.92 -13.76
N THR A 249 8.54 5.55 -14.31
CA THR A 249 7.87 4.29 -13.99
C THR A 249 7.69 3.51 -15.27
N ALA A 250 7.79 2.19 -15.22
CA ALA A 250 7.67 1.35 -16.40
C ALA A 250 6.94 0.05 -16.12
N VAL A 251 6.24 -0.44 -17.14
CA VAL A 251 5.78 -1.83 -17.25
C VAL A 251 6.26 -2.34 -18.60
N VAL A 252 7.07 -3.39 -18.57
CA VAL A 252 7.74 -3.94 -19.76
C VAL A 252 7.64 -5.46 -19.76
N SER A 253 7.31 -6.02 -20.93
CA SER A 253 7.43 -7.43 -21.27
C SER A 253 8.68 -7.61 -22.14
N ASP A 254 9.44 -8.67 -21.88
CA ASP A 254 10.55 -9.11 -22.73
C ASP A 254 10.17 -10.44 -23.36
N ASP A 255 9.98 -10.44 -24.68
CA ASP A 255 9.59 -11.61 -25.46
C ASP A 255 10.81 -12.36 -26.03
N THR A 256 12.01 -12.13 -25.47
CA THR A 256 13.23 -12.86 -25.86
C THR A 256 12.99 -14.37 -25.68
N PRO A 257 13.19 -15.20 -26.73
CA PRO A 257 12.96 -16.64 -26.66
C PRO A 257 13.70 -17.32 -25.50
N GLY A 258 12.96 -18.12 -24.71
CA GLY A 258 13.49 -18.80 -23.52
C GLY A 258 13.79 -17.90 -22.32
N LYS A 259 13.49 -16.59 -22.41
CA LYS A 259 13.79 -15.58 -21.38
C LYS A 259 12.61 -14.63 -21.16
N LEU A 260 11.40 -15.18 -21.20
CA LEU A 260 10.18 -14.40 -21.00
C LEU A 260 10.19 -13.74 -19.63
N GLN A 261 9.90 -12.44 -19.60
CA GLN A 261 9.85 -11.65 -18.38
C GLN A 261 8.74 -10.60 -18.46
N VAL A 262 8.12 -10.30 -17.31
CA VAL A 262 7.41 -9.04 -17.08
C VAL A 262 8.08 -8.29 -15.92
N GLN A 263 8.35 -7.00 -16.11
CA GLN A 263 8.95 -6.12 -15.10
C GLN A 263 8.07 -4.88 -14.91
N VAL A 264 7.70 -4.60 -13.66
CA VAL A 264 7.05 -3.38 -13.20
C VAL A 264 8.03 -2.62 -12.32
N THR A 265 8.30 -1.36 -12.63
CA THR A 265 9.34 -0.57 -11.94
C THR A 265 8.92 0.86 -11.67
N SER A 266 9.45 1.39 -10.58
CA SER A 266 9.47 2.80 -10.24
C SER A 266 10.88 3.18 -9.83
N ASP A 267 11.42 4.27 -10.39
CA ASP A 267 12.70 4.83 -9.94
C ASP A 267 12.63 5.30 -8.48
N HIS A 268 11.44 5.59 -7.98
CA HIS A 268 11.24 5.92 -6.57
C HIS A 268 11.58 4.72 -5.68
N ALA A 269 12.62 4.89 -4.86
CA ALA A 269 13.20 3.86 -4.00
C ALA A 269 13.57 2.56 -4.74
N LYS A 270 13.87 2.65 -6.06
CA LYS A 270 14.19 1.49 -6.91
C LYS A 270 13.23 0.31 -6.74
N SER A 271 11.94 0.64 -6.59
CA SER A 271 10.90 -0.33 -6.30
C SER A 271 10.54 -1.13 -7.56
N ARG A 272 10.53 -2.46 -7.46
CA ARG A 272 10.29 -3.35 -8.61
C ARG A 272 9.56 -4.64 -8.26
N LEU A 273 8.77 -5.09 -9.22
CA LEU A 273 8.26 -6.46 -9.32
C LEU A 273 8.74 -7.05 -10.65
N VAL A 274 9.50 -8.13 -10.61
CA VAL A 274 10.01 -8.83 -11.79
C VAL A 274 9.50 -10.27 -11.74
N ILE A 275 8.95 -10.78 -12.84
CA ILE A 275 8.39 -12.13 -12.95
C ILE A 275 8.95 -12.79 -14.22
N GLY A 276 9.43 -14.04 -14.11
CA GLY A 276 10.02 -14.80 -15.21
C GLY A 276 11.55 -14.81 -15.15
N TYR A 277 12.21 -14.60 -16.29
CA TYR A 277 13.66 -14.59 -16.42
C TYR A 277 14.23 -13.21 -16.06
N ASN A 278 14.52 -13.00 -14.76
CA ASN A 278 14.92 -11.71 -14.18
C ASN A 278 16.17 -11.14 -14.85
N THR A 279 15.98 -10.25 -15.81
CA THR A 279 16.96 -9.42 -16.50
C THR A 279 16.62 -7.98 -16.20
N ARG A 280 17.60 -7.23 -15.69
CA ARG A 280 17.38 -5.81 -15.40
C ARG A 280 17.13 -5.04 -16.70
N ILE A 281 16.01 -4.33 -16.78
CA ILE A 281 15.68 -3.43 -17.90
C ILE A 281 15.70 -1.99 -17.39
N GLU A 282 16.58 -1.16 -17.94
CA GLU A 282 16.74 0.25 -17.58
C GLU A 282 16.12 1.18 -18.63
N ALA A 283 15.66 2.35 -18.19
CA ALA A 283 15.19 3.40 -19.11
C ALA A 283 16.29 3.81 -20.10
N LYS A 284 15.91 4.08 -21.36
CA LYS A 284 16.79 4.41 -22.50
C LYS A 284 17.70 3.27 -22.98
N THR A 285 18.39 2.57 -22.08
CA THR A 285 19.38 1.54 -22.46
C THR A 285 18.72 0.19 -22.79
N GLY A 286 17.65 -0.17 -22.09
CA GLY A 286 16.99 -1.47 -22.23
C GLY A 286 17.66 -2.58 -21.40
N ARG A 287 17.80 -3.78 -21.98
CA ARG A 287 18.28 -4.97 -21.27
C ARG A 287 19.74 -4.83 -20.80
N MET A 288 19.97 -5.21 -19.56
CA MET A 288 21.26 -5.24 -18.87
C MET A 288 21.58 -6.68 -18.43
N ASP A 289 22.07 -6.86 -17.20
CA ASP A 289 22.50 -8.14 -16.64
C ASP A 289 21.33 -9.03 -16.21
N ALA A 290 21.45 -10.34 -16.42
CA ALA A 290 20.58 -11.35 -15.84
C ALA A 290 20.86 -11.52 -14.33
N ARG A 291 19.81 -11.76 -13.54
CA ARG A 291 19.82 -11.73 -12.07
C ARG A 291 19.14 -12.93 -11.41
N GLY A 292 18.38 -13.73 -12.16
CA GLY A 292 17.78 -14.95 -11.64
C GLY A 292 16.53 -15.38 -12.41
N GLU A 293 15.80 -16.34 -11.86
CA GLU A 293 14.55 -16.88 -12.41
C GLU A 293 13.49 -16.97 -11.30
N GLY A 294 12.23 -16.75 -11.64
CA GLY A 294 11.11 -16.77 -10.68
C GLY A 294 10.49 -15.39 -10.54
N TRP A 295 10.25 -14.94 -9.31
CA TRP A 295 9.78 -13.58 -9.05
C TRP A 295 10.67 -12.87 -8.05
N GLU A 296 10.81 -11.55 -8.21
CA GLU A 296 11.49 -10.68 -7.27
C GLU A 296 10.59 -9.48 -6.97
N LEU A 297 10.31 -9.26 -5.68
CA LEU A 297 9.76 -8.01 -5.16
C LEU A 297 10.85 -7.32 -4.35
N SER A 298 11.24 -6.11 -4.75
CA SER A 298 12.37 -5.40 -4.13
C SER A 298 12.12 -3.90 -4.07
N THR A 299 12.63 -3.25 -3.03
CA THR A 299 12.62 -1.79 -2.82
C THR A 299 13.75 -1.40 -1.88
N GLU A 300 14.29 -0.19 -2.03
CA GLU A 300 15.22 0.44 -1.09
C GLU A 300 14.49 1.14 0.08
N ALA A 301 13.16 1.09 0.10
CA ALA A 301 12.31 1.60 1.18
C ALA A 301 11.66 0.45 1.98
N TRP A 302 10.47 0.69 2.54
CA TRP A 302 9.74 -0.32 3.32
C TRP A 302 8.98 -1.30 2.43
N GLY A 303 9.08 -2.60 2.73
CA GLY A 303 8.22 -3.64 2.18
C GLY A 303 7.16 -4.04 3.20
N VAL A 304 5.88 -4.08 2.79
CA VAL A 304 4.77 -4.55 3.63
C VAL A 304 3.96 -5.58 2.86
N ALA A 305 3.93 -6.82 3.35
CA ALA A 305 3.00 -7.85 2.91
C ALA A 305 1.86 -7.93 3.94
N ARG A 306 0.63 -7.62 3.52
CA ARG A 306 -0.55 -7.60 4.40
C ARG A 306 -1.70 -8.37 3.77
N ALA A 307 -2.24 -9.34 4.51
CA ALA A 307 -3.43 -10.08 4.12
C ALA A 307 -4.40 -10.15 5.32
N ASN A 308 -5.56 -9.49 5.19
CA ASN A 308 -6.51 -9.33 6.31
C ASN A 308 -7.30 -10.61 6.65
N ARG A 309 -7.10 -11.70 5.91
CA ARG A 309 -7.80 -12.99 6.07
C ARG A 309 -6.83 -14.18 6.18
N GLY A 310 -5.57 -13.91 6.48
CA GLY A 310 -4.52 -14.92 6.61
C GLY A 310 -3.49 -14.88 5.49
N LEU A 311 -2.29 -15.42 5.75
CA LEU A 311 -1.14 -15.39 4.86
C LEU A 311 -0.44 -16.75 4.84
N LEU A 312 -0.33 -17.36 3.66
CA LEU A 312 0.49 -18.56 3.43
C LEU A 312 1.77 -18.17 2.69
N LEU A 313 2.93 -18.45 3.29
CA LEU A 313 4.22 -18.41 2.61
C LEU A 313 4.77 -19.83 2.54
N THR A 314 4.88 -20.38 1.34
CA THR A 314 5.16 -21.80 1.15
C THR A 314 6.15 -22.08 0.00
N THR A 315 6.98 -23.10 0.17
CA THR A 315 7.80 -23.69 -0.91
C THR A 315 7.17 -24.96 -1.48
N GLU A 316 5.95 -25.30 -1.07
CA GLU A 316 5.23 -26.49 -1.50
C GLU A 316 4.81 -26.38 -2.96
N ALA A 317 5.11 -27.42 -3.75
CA ALA A 317 4.98 -27.34 -5.19
C ALA A 317 3.51 -27.44 -5.63
N ARG A 318 3.08 -26.54 -6.53
CA ARG A 318 1.81 -26.61 -7.27
C ARG A 318 2.08 -26.46 -8.76
N LYS A 319 2.42 -27.58 -9.41
CA LYS A 319 2.85 -27.57 -10.82
C LYS A 319 1.77 -26.95 -11.72
N GLY A 320 2.13 -25.92 -12.47
CA GLY A 320 1.23 -25.25 -13.41
C GLY A 320 0.02 -24.57 -12.77
N ALA A 321 0.07 -24.25 -11.47
CA ALA A 321 -1.07 -23.71 -10.71
C ALA A 321 -2.33 -24.60 -10.79
N ALA A 322 -2.16 -25.93 -10.85
CA ALA A 322 -3.24 -26.89 -11.00
C ALA A 322 -4.10 -27.10 -9.74
N ALA A 323 -3.69 -26.57 -8.60
CA ALA A 323 -4.43 -26.63 -7.34
C ALA A 323 -4.82 -25.23 -6.85
N PRO A 324 -5.81 -25.11 -5.94
CA PRO A 324 -6.17 -23.84 -5.33
C PRO A 324 -4.98 -23.12 -4.68
N VAL A 325 -5.01 -21.78 -4.68
CA VAL A 325 -3.91 -20.95 -4.12
C VAL A 325 -3.69 -21.12 -2.60
N LYS A 326 -4.68 -21.66 -1.87
CA LYS A 326 -4.63 -21.95 -0.42
C LYS A 326 -4.55 -23.45 -0.13
N ASP A 327 -4.30 -24.28 -1.14
CA ASP A 327 -4.10 -25.70 -0.96
C ASP A 327 -2.83 -25.94 -0.11
N MET A 328 -2.95 -26.76 0.94
CA MET A 328 -1.89 -26.93 1.94
C MET A 328 -2.02 -28.23 2.75
N ASP A 329 -2.57 -29.29 2.16
CA ASP A 329 -2.88 -30.55 2.86
C ASP A 329 -1.66 -31.14 3.58
N GLU A 330 -0.49 -31.07 2.95
CA GLU A 330 0.79 -31.49 3.54
C GLU A 330 1.17 -30.66 4.77
N THR A 331 0.84 -29.37 4.78
CA THR A 331 1.09 -28.49 5.92
C THR A 331 0.11 -28.79 7.04
N ILE A 332 -1.17 -29.00 6.73
CA ILE A 332 -2.19 -29.39 7.71
C ILE A 332 -1.84 -30.74 8.35
N ALA A 333 -1.34 -31.71 7.57
CA ALA A 333 -0.90 -32.99 8.10
C ALA A 333 0.30 -32.85 9.05
N ARG A 334 1.30 -32.03 8.70
CA ARG A 334 2.46 -31.73 9.57
C ARG A 334 2.04 -31.02 10.86
N LEU A 335 1.10 -30.09 10.79
CA LEU A 335 0.55 -29.40 11.96
C LEU A 335 -0.25 -30.36 12.87
N ALA A 336 -1.04 -31.27 12.30
CA ALA A 336 -1.74 -32.30 13.05
C ALA A 336 -0.76 -33.24 13.77
N GLN A 337 0.27 -33.72 13.07
CA GLN A 337 1.32 -34.54 13.70
C GLN A 337 2.03 -33.81 14.86
N ALA A 338 2.26 -32.51 14.72
CA ALA A 338 2.85 -31.71 15.80
C ALA A 338 1.91 -31.61 17.02
N CYS A 339 0.60 -31.53 16.79
CA CYS A 339 -0.42 -31.57 17.86
C CYS A 339 -0.39 -32.92 18.59
N ASP A 340 -0.40 -34.03 17.85
CA ASP A 340 -0.36 -35.39 18.41
C ASP A 340 0.86 -35.61 19.32
N VAL A 341 2.03 -35.06 18.94
CA VAL A 341 3.26 -35.14 19.74
C VAL A 341 3.12 -34.35 21.06
N GLN A 342 2.52 -33.16 21.01
CA GLN A 342 2.29 -32.34 22.21
C GLN A 342 1.32 -33.05 23.16
N GLU A 343 0.22 -33.59 22.64
CA GLU A 343 -0.78 -34.33 23.43
C GLU A 343 -0.17 -35.59 24.06
N SER A 344 0.49 -36.43 23.27
CA SER A 344 1.08 -37.68 23.76
C SER A 344 2.12 -37.47 24.87
N LEU A 345 2.95 -36.43 24.74
CA LEU A 345 3.94 -36.10 25.78
C LEU A 345 3.30 -35.46 27.02
N THR A 346 2.24 -34.67 26.84
CA THR A 346 1.45 -34.11 27.94
C THR A 346 0.79 -35.23 28.76
N GLU A 347 0.17 -36.22 28.10
CA GLU A 347 -0.45 -37.37 28.78
C GLU A 347 0.57 -38.16 29.60
N LEU A 348 1.77 -38.41 29.04
CA LEU A 348 2.85 -39.09 29.77
C LEU A 348 3.32 -38.25 30.97
N ALA A 349 3.49 -36.94 30.82
CA ALA A 349 3.87 -36.06 31.92
C ALA A 349 2.84 -36.07 33.06
N GLN A 350 1.55 -36.11 32.72
CA GLN A 350 0.44 -36.20 33.69
C GLN A 350 0.40 -37.54 34.41
N GLN A 351 0.63 -38.66 33.70
CA GLN A 351 0.71 -39.99 34.32
C GLN A 351 1.85 -40.08 35.36
N HIS A 352 2.91 -39.29 35.17
CA HIS A 352 4.04 -39.19 36.07
C HIS A 352 3.96 -38.02 37.06
N GLY A 353 2.83 -37.32 37.14
CA GLY A 353 2.59 -36.24 38.10
C GLY A 353 3.41 -34.96 37.87
N ALA A 354 4.11 -34.84 36.74
CA ALA A 354 4.88 -33.64 36.39
C ALA A 354 3.99 -32.48 35.94
N GLN A 355 2.75 -32.78 35.53
CA GLN A 355 1.74 -31.82 35.07
C GLN A 355 0.35 -32.26 35.52
N ARG A 356 -0.57 -31.30 35.61
CA ARG A 356 -1.96 -31.53 36.01
C ARG A 356 -2.81 -31.87 34.78
N LYS A 357 -3.83 -32.71 34.98
CA LYS A 357 -4.82 -33.00 33.94
C LYS A 357 -5.62 -31.74 33.62
N HIS A 358 -5.85 -31.49 32.32
CA HIS A 358 -6.63 -30.35 31.81
C HIS A 358 -6.08 -28.96 32.18
N ALA A 359 -4.81 -28.87 32.59
CA ALA A 359 -4.10 -27.61 32.84
C ALA A 359 -2.66 -27.73 32.31
N ASP A 360 -1.85 -26.70 32.52
CA ASP A 360 -0.44 -26.68 32.11
C ASP A 360 -0.30 -26.90 30.58
N GLN A 361 0.46 -27.90 30.13
CA GLN A 361 0.67 -28.14 28.69
C GLN A 361 -0.60 -28.60 27.95
N SER A 362 -1.64 -29.08 28.66
CA SER A 362 -2.93 -29.38 28.01
C SER A 362 -3.62 -28.15 27.44
N GLU A 363 -3.42 -26.97 28.05
CA GLU A 363 -3.97 -25.71 27.52
C GLU A 363 -3.30 -25.34 26.20
N VAL A 364 -1.98 -25.51 26.12
CA VAL A 364 -1.17 -25.27 24.93
C VAL A 364 -1.57 -26.20 23.78
N ALA A 365 -1.71 -27.51 24.06
CA ALA A 365 -2.10 -28.49 23.04
C ALA A 365 -3.47 -28.14 22.42
N ARG A 366 -4.48 -27.84 23.26
CA ARG A 366 -5.82 -27.46 22.80
C ARG A 366 -5.83 -26.14 22.00
N ALA A 367 -5.02 -25.16 22.40
CA ALA A 367 -4.91 -23.90 21.68
C ALA A 367 -4.34 -24.09 20.26
N ILE A 368 -3.32 -24.94 20.13
CA ILE A 368 -2.70 -25.29 18.83
C ILE A 368 -3.66 -26.12 17.99
N GLU A 369 -4.39 -27.07 18.56
CA GLU A 369 -5.45 -27.82 17.85
C GLU A 369 -6.50 -26.85 17.26
N THR A 370 -6.98 -25.93 18.08
CA THR A 370 -7.95 -24.90 17.66
C THR A 370 -7.39 -24.01 16.54
N GLN A 371 -6.09 -23.67 16.61
CA GLN A 371 -5.40 -22.94 15.54
C GLN A 371 -5.32 -23.76 14.25
N ASN A 372 -4.92 -25.02 14.34
CA ASN A 372 -4.82 -25.93 13.19
C ASN A 372 -6.16 -26.11 12.48
N ASP A 373 -7.26 -26.24 13.22
CA ASP A 373 -8.61 -26.30 12.65
C ASP A 373 -9.02 -25.00 11.96
N ALA A 374 -8.63 -23.85 12.50
CA ALA A 374 -8.89 -22.56 11.84
C ALA A 374 -8.05 -22.39 10.56
N ILE A 375 -6.81 -22.86 10.54
CA ILE A 375 -5.95 -22.88 9.35
C ILE A 375 -6.56 -23.80 8.29
N ARG A 376 -6.95 -25.03 8.66
CA ARG A 376 -7.61 -26.00 7.79
C ARG A 376 -8.93 -25.45 7.23
N GLY A 377 -9.68 -24.75 8.07
CA GLY A 377 -11.02 -24.27 7.74
C GLY A 377 -12.07 -25.38 7.72
N GLY A 378 -13.27 -25.04 7.26
CA GLY A 378 -14.38 -25.99 7.13
C GLY A 378 -14.26 -26.92 5.92
N THR A 379 -15.33 -27.65 5.64
CA THR A 379 -15.46 -28.47 4.43
C THR A 379 -15.70 -27.58 3.21
N ALA A 380 -15.05 -27.89 2.09
CA ALA A 380 -15.29 -27.18 0.84
C ALA A 380 -16.72 -27.44 0.34
N THR A 381 -17.44 -26.38 -0.01
CA THR A 381 -18.77 -26.45 -0.62
C THR A 381 -18.77 -25.72 -1.97
N PRO A 382 -19.78 -25.90 -2.84
CA PRO A 382 -19.90 -25.12 -4.07
C PRO A 382 -19.92 -23.60 -3.82
N GLU A 383 -20.49 -23.16 -2.70
CA GLU A 383 -20.56 -21.76 -2.28
C GLU A 383 -19.25 -21.27 -1.63
N GLN A 384 -18.48 -22.16 -1.00
CA GLN A 384 -17.19 -21.88 -0.38
C GLN A 384 -16.15 -22.94 -0.77
N PRO A 385 -15.64 -22.90 -2.01
CA PRO A 385 -14.75 -23.95 -2.54
C PRO A 385 -13.33 -23.92 -1.95
N PHE A 386 -12.97 -22.86 -1.20
CA PHE A 386 -11.62 -22.68 -0.62
C PHE A 386 -11.74 -22.33 0.87
N PRO A 387 -11.97 -23.31 1.75
CA PRO A 387 -12.36 -23.05 3.14
C PRO A 387 -11.22 -22.66 4.08
N GLN A 388 -9.95 -22.89 3.72
CA GLN A 388 -8.77 -22.62 4.56
C GLN A 388 -8.68 -21.17 5.05
N PHE A 389 -8.06 -20.95 6.21
CA PHE A 389 -8.00 -19.67 6.93
C PHE A 389 -9.38 -19.12 7.34
N ALA A 390 -10.00 -19.76 8.33
CA ALA A 390 -11.18 -19.22 9.02
C ALA A 390 -10.85 -17.98 9.88
N ARG A 391 -9.57 -17.83 10.27
CA ARG A 391 -9.01 -16.68 11.00
C ARG A 391 -7.81 -16.11 10.24
N ALA A 392 -7.36 -14.92 10.63
CA ALA A 392 -6.23 -14.22 10.00
C ALA A 392 -4.85 -14.78 10.44
N ASP A 393 -4.68 -16.10 10.37
CA ASP A 393 -3.43 -16.78 10.73
C ASP A 393 -2.35 -16.56 9.65
N MET A 394 -1.08 -16.57 10.07
CA MET A 394 0.06 -16.63 9.15
C MET A 394 0.73 -18.00 9.26
N VAL A 395 0.92 -18.67 8.12
CA VAL A 395 1.56 -19.98 8.03
C VAL A 395 2.82 -19.88 7.18
N LEU A 396 3.95 -20.28 7.76
CA LEU A 396 5.22 -20.49 7.06
C LEU A 396 5.41 -21.99 6.87
N ALA A 397 5.41 -22.45 5.62
CA ALA A 397 5.52 -23.86 5.27
C ALA A 397 6.70 -24.11 4.33
N SER A 398 7.38 -25.24 4.50
CA SER A 398 8.40 -25.69 3.57
C SER A 398 8.37 -27.21 3.44
N ALA A 399 8.60 -27.67 2.21
CA ALA A 399 8.71 -29.08 1.87
C ALA A 399 9.97 -29.73 2.45
N GLU A 400 11.05 -28.96 2.62
CA GLU A 400 12.38 -29.49 2.97
C GLU A 400 12.90 -28.90 4.30
N GLY A 401 12.85 -27.58 4.47
CA GLY A 401 13.39 -26.94 5.66
C GLY A 401 13.20 -25.44 5.70
N ALA A 402 13.20 -24.88 6.90
CA ALA A 402 13.08 -23.46 7.15
C ALA A 402 14.22 -22.97 8.06
N ALA A 403 14.69 -21.75 7.84
CA ALA A 403 15.73 -21.12 8.64
C ALA A 403 15.32 -19.70 9.02
N ILE A 404 15.63 -19.30 10.26
CA ILE A 404 15.45 -17.94 10.76
C ILE A 404 16.82 -17.48 11.24
N THR A 405 17.32 -16.37 10.69
CA THR A 405 18.64 -15.82 11.04
C THR A 405 18.56 -14.31 11.18
N ALA A 406 19.37 -13.74 12.07
CA ALA A 406 19.49 -12.30 12.25
C ALA A 406 20.92 -11.96 12.68
N ALA A 407 21.45 -10.83 12.22
CA ALA A 407 22.77 -10.35 12.64
C ALA A 407 22.82 -9.89 14.10
N ARG A 408 21.66 -9.59 14.69
CA ARG A 408 21.53 -9.16 16.09
C ARG A 408 20.66 -10.15 16.86
N SER A 409 19.38 -9.86 17.03
CA SER A 409 18.47 -10.63 17.88
C SER A 409 17.30 -11.20 17.08
N VAL A 410 16.84 -12.38 17.48
CA VAL A 410 15.52 -12.92 17.13
C VAL A 410 14.64 -12.81 18.38
N HIS A 411 13.42 -12.29 18.23
CA HIS A 411 12.44 -12.18 19.31
C HIS A 411 11.15 -12.90 18.90
N VAL A 412 10.66 -13.79 19.77
CA VAL A 412 9.40 -14.53 19.60
C VAL A 412 8.56 -14.26 20.83
N ALA A 413 7.38 -13.68 20.62
CA ALA A 413 6.43 -13.33 21.67
C ALA A 413 5.02 -13.69 21.23
N ALA A 414 4.20 -14.14 22.18
CA ALA A 414 2.78 -14.41 22.01
C ALA A 414 2.08 -14.07 23.33
N ASP A 415 0.85 -13.56 23.25
CA ASP A 415 0.05 -13.22 24.44
C ASP A 415 -0.47 -14.47 25.17
N GLU A 416 -0.63 -15.58 24.43
CA GLU A 416 -1.07 -16.87 24.98
C GLU A 416 0.11 -17.84 25.13
N HIS A 417 0.46 -18.57 24.06
CA HIS A 417 1.37 -19.70 24.15
C HIS A 417 2.42 -19.71 23.03
N ILE A 418 3.63 -20.15 23.38
CA ILE A 418 4.69 -20.50 22.43
C ILE A 418 4.97 -21.99 22.58
N ALA A 419 4.88 -22.75 21.49
CA ALA A 419 5.22 -24.17 21.48
C ALA A 419 6.32 -24.47 20.47
N PHE A 420 7.31 -25.24 20.93
CA PHE A 420 8.35 -25.81 20.09
C PHE A 420 8.15 -27.33 20.01
N THR A 421 7.77 -27.82 18.84
CA THR A 421 7.54 -29.25 18.59
C THR A 421 8.56 -29.79 17.60
N SER A 422 9.14 -30.95 17.92
CA SER A 422 10.00 -31.72 17.01
C SER A 422 9.72 -33.21 17.22
N VAL A 423 9.58 -33.97 16.12
CA VAL A 423 9.56 -35.44 16.18
C VAL A 423 10.97 -35.98 16.47
N GLY A 424 12.00 -35.24 16.04
CA GLY A 424 13.40 -35.56 16.30
C GLY A 424 13.90 -34.91 17.60
N HIS A 425 15.05 -34.24 17.52
CA HIS A 425 15.62 -33.53 18.66
C HIS A 425 15.25 -32.04 18.63
N VAL A 426 15.14 -31.45 19.83
CA VAL A 426 15.29 -30.00 20.02
C VAL A 426 16.67 -29.79 20.63
N ALA A 427 17.53 -29.03 19.93
CA ALA A 427 18.87 -28.70 20.39
C ALA A 427 18.96 -27.20 20.67
N ILE A 428 19.40 -26.83 21.88
CA ILE A 428 19.59 -25.44 22.30
C ILE A 428 21.07 -25.25 22.62
N ALA A 429 21.74 -24.40 21.85
CA ALA A 429 23.14 -24.03 22.08
C ALA A 429 23.23 -22.51 22.24
N THR A 430 23.91 -22.06 23.29
CA THR A 430 24.15 -20.63 23.54
C THR A 430 25.63 -20.38 23.73
N GLY A 431 26.12 -19.25 23.22
CA GLY A 431 27.53 -18.87 23.40
C GLY A 431 27.86 -18.31 24.78
N ARG A 432 26.85 -18.05 25.63
CA ARG A 432 27.00 -17.50 26.97
C ARG A 432 26.09 -18.23 27.96
N SER A 433 24.90 -17.69 28.22
CA SER A 433 24.00 -18.17 29.27
C SER A 433 22.61 -18.44 28.71
N ILE A 434 21.93 -19.43 29.28
CA ILE A 434 20.50 -19.64 29.13
C ILE A 434 19.83 -19.10 30.39
N PHE A 435 18.91 -18.14 30.23
CA PHE A 435 18.09 -17.62 31.31
C PHE A 435 16.64 -18.05 31.09
N ALA A 436 16.01 -18.56 32.14
CA ALA A 436 14.60 -18.90 32.15
C ALA A 436 13.98 -18.33 33.43
N SER A 437 13.03 -17.42 33.26
CA SER A 437 12.27 -16.81 34.35
C SER A 437 10.81 -17.13 34.12
N VAL A 438 10.19 -17.86 35.07
CA VAL A 438 8.81 -18.35 34.96
C VAL A 438 8.03 -17.85 36.16
N ARG A 439 6.84 -17.30 35.90
CA ARG A 439 5.99 -16.69 36.93
C ARG A 439 5.37 -17.74 37.87
N GLU A 440 4.88 -18.83 37.31
CA GLU A 440 4.12 -19.84 38.04
C GLU A 440 4.95 -21.10 38.30
N VAL A 441 5.16 -21.95 37.29
CA VAL A 441 5.80 -23.26 37.47
C VAL A 441 6.78 -23.56 36.35
N PHE A 442 8.01 -23.92 36.69
CA PHE A 442 8.96 -24.56 35.78
C PHE A 442 8.87 -26.08 35.94
N SER A 443 8.21 -26.77 35.00
CA SER A 443 8.09 -28.23 34.99
C SER A 443 8.91 -28.85 33.87
N LEU A 444 9.78 -29.80 34.21
CA LEU A 444 10.60 -30.55 33.25
C LEU A 444 10.32 -32.05 33.41
N PHE A 445 9.70 -32.65 32.40
CA PHE A 445 9.44 -34.08 32.34
C PHE A 445 10.34 -34.76 31.30
N VAL A 446 10.98 -35.87 31.69
CA VAL A 446 11.77 -36.70 30.76
C VAL A 446 11.45 -38.17 30.99
N ARG A 447 10.95 -38.85 29.96
CA ARG A 447 10.52 -40.25 30.04
C ARG A 447 11.64 -41.24 30.37
N LYS A 448 12.84 -41.04 29.80
CA LYS A 448 13.94 -42.03 29.87
C LYS A 448 15.03 -41.69 30.88
N GLY A 449 15.35 -40.42 31.08
CA GLY A 449 16.38 -40.02 32.03
C GLY A 449 16.81 -38.56 31.89
N LEU A 450 17.08 -37.93 33.03
CA LEU A 450 17.51 -36.54 33.13
C LEU A 450 19.00 -36.49 33.48
N ARG A 451 19.75 -35.58 32.84
CA ARG A 451 21.15 -35.28 33.18
C ARG A 451 21.28 -33.78 33.40
N LEU A 452 21.66 -33.38 34.61
CA LEU A 452 21.96 -31.99 34.98
C LEU A 452 23.42 -31.93 35.42
N MET A 453 24.26 -31.28 34.61
CA MET A 453 25.70 -31.26 34.82
C MET A 453 26.23 -29.84 34.62
N ALA A 454 27.04 -29.35 35.55
CA ALA A 454 27.89 -28.19 35.34
C ALA A 454 29.30 -28.69 35.03
N GLY A 455 29.82 -28.41 33.83
CA GLY A 455 31.17 -28.82 33.44
C GLY A 455 32.25 -28.12 34.27
N THR A 456 31.98 -26.87 34.67
CA THR A 456 32.73 -26.10 35.67
C THR A 456 31.74 -25.27 36.47
N GLY A 457 32.09 -24.94 37.72
CA GLY A 457 31.24 -24.14 38.61
C GLY A 457 30.26 -24.96 39.46
N LYS A 458 29.51 -24.26 40.30
CA LYS A 458 28.60 -24.84 41.30
C LYS A 458 27.23 -25.14 40.69
N VAL A 459 26.67 -26.31 41.03
CA VAL A 459 25.23 -26.58 40.86
C VAL A 459 24.51 -26.14 42.13
N GLU A 460 23.52 -25.26 41.98
CA GLU A 460 22.74 -24.71 43.09
C GLU A 460 21.25 -24.95 42.84
N ILE A 461 20.59 -25.59 43.82
CA ILE A 461 19.16 -25.87 43.82
C ILE A 461 18.61 -25.38 45.15
N GLN A 462 17.65 -24.46 45.12
CA GLN A 462 17.09 -23.83 46.31
C GLN A 462 15.57 -23.74 46.19
N ALA A 463 14.87 -23.97 47.30
CA ALA A 463 13.50 -23.56 47.50
C ALA A 463 13.51 -22.51 48.64
N GLN A 464 13.30 -21.24 48.29
CA GLN A 464 13.51 -20.13 49.23
C GLN A 464 12.40 -20.00 50.28
N GLN A 465 11.19 -20.46 49.94
CA GLN A 465 10.00 -20.36 50.80
C GLN A 465 9.27 -21.71 50.96
N ASN A 466 9.81 -22.80 50.42
CA ASN A 466 9.18 -24.12 50.46
C ASN A 466 10.22 -25.25 50.55
N GLY A 467 9.79 -26.50 50.54
CA GLY A 467 10.67 -27.67 50.60
C GLY A 467 11.31 -28.04 49.27
N ILE A 468 12.39 -28.81 49.35
CA ILE A 468 12.96 -29.57 48.23
C ILE A 468 12.68 -31.04 48.49
N GLU A 469 12.10 -31.74 47.51
CA GLU A 469 11.87 -33.18 47.55
C GLU A 469 12.70 -33.88 46.48
N ILE A 470 13.50 -34.88 46.88
CA ILE A 470 14.31 -35.71 45.99
C ILE A 470 13.97 -37.17 46.29
N ILE A 471 13.30 -37.82 45.34
CA ILE A 471 12.85 -39.22 45.47
C ILE A 471 13.54 -40.07 44.41
N ALA A 472 14.08 -41.20 44.83
CA ALA A 472 14.55 -42.27 43.95
C ALA A 472 13.85 -43.59 44.31
N LYS A 473 13.31 -44.30 43.30
CA LYS A 473 12.67 -45.63 43.51
C LYS A 473 13.68 -46.72 43.91
N GLN A 474 14.94 -46.56 43.47
CA GLN A 474 16.02 -47.49 43.76
C GLN A 474 16.98 -46.86 44.77
N VAL A 475 18.16 -46.44 44.32
CA VAL A 475 19.20 -45.88 45.17
C VAL A 475 19.22 -44.37 45.03
N LEU A 476 19.35 -43.68 46.16
CA LEU A 476 19.71 -42.26 46.21
C LEU A 476 21.16 -42.15 46.69
N ASP A 477 22.07 -41.84 45.77
CA ASP A 477 23.48 -41.61 46.08
C ASP A 477 23.75 -40.13 46.29
N LEU A 478 24.17 -39.78 47.52
CA LEU A 478 24.74 -38.48 47.84
C LEU A 478 26.24 -38.68 48.06
N ILE A 479 27.06 -38.25 47.11
CA ILE A 479 28.50 -38.54 47.10
C ILE A 479 29.28 -37.24 46.93
N SER A 480 30.20 -36.98 47.87
CA SER A 480 31.31 -36.04 47.67
C SER A 480 32.57 -36.89 47.45
N THR A 481 33.14 -36.82 46.24
CA THR A 481 34.28 -37.67 45.86
C THR A 481 35.60 -37.21 46.45
N THR A 482 35.71 -35.93 46.83
CA THR A 482 36.98 -35.32 47.28
C THR A 482 36.91 -34.67 48.65
N ASP A 483 35.74 -34.28 49.13
CA ASP A 483 35.59 -33.50 50.36
C ASP A 483 34.46 -34.11 51.22
N SER A 484 33.47 -33.30 51.62
CA SER A 484 32.51 -33.65 52.66
C SER A 484 31.07 -33.52 52.17
N ILE A 485 30.19 -34.32 52.77
CA ILE A 485 28.73 -34.15 52.69
C ILE A 485 28.30 -33.44 53.96
N ARG A 486 27.68 -32.28 53.83
CA ARG A 486 27.20 -31.48 54.96
C ARG A 486 25.68 -31.45 54.97
N LEU A 487 25.09 -32.07 55.98
CA LEU A 487 23.67 -31.97 56.27
C LEU A 487 23.50 -31.02 57.45
N THR A 488 22.74 -29.95 57.27
CA THR A 488 22.52 -28.92 58.30
C THR A 488 21.05 -28.55 58.30
N ALA A 489 20.44 -28.52 59.49
CA ALA A 489 19.05 -28.18 59.66
C ALA A 489 18.85 -27.39 60.95
N ALA A 490 17.94 -26.41 60.93
CA ALA A 490 17.65 -25.57 62.10
C ALA A 490 16.92 -26.32 63.22
N LYS A 491 16.10 -27.33 62.85
CA LYS A 491 15.23 -28.06 63.78
C LYS A 491 15.74 -29.47 64.06
N ASN A 492 15.83 -30.32 63.05
CA ASN A 492 16.29 -31.70 63.21
C ASN A 492 16.86 -32.26 61.90
N ILE A 493 17.68 -33.30 62.03
CA ILE A 493 18.03 -34.22 60.95
C ILE A 493 17.56 -35.61 61.40
N GLU A 494 16.79 -36.28 60.55
CA GLU A 494 16.23 -37.59 60.84
C GLU A 494 16.54 -38.56 59.70
N LEU A 495 17.20 -39.67 60.04
CA LEU A 495 17.53 -40.75 59.11
C LEU A 495 16.69 -41.97 59.50
N LYS A 496 15.83 -42.44 58.60
CA LYS A 496 14.89 -43.56 58.85
C LYS A 496 15.16 -44.71 57.89
N VAL A 497 15.20 -45.92 58.42
CA VAL A 497 15.26 -47.17 57.65
C VAL A 497 14.42 -48.21 58.39
N ASP A 498 13.38 -48.72 57.74
CA ASP A 498 12.47 -49.81 58.18
C ASP A 498 12.48 -50.13 59.70
N GLY A 499 11.75 -49.35 60.49
CA GLY A 499 11.62 -49.55 61.94
C GLY A 499 12.80 -49.07 62.80
N THR A 500 13.86 -48.51 62.20
CA THR A 500 14.99 -47.86 62.89
C THR A 500 15.12 -46.40 62.46
N ALA A 501 15.42 -45.52 63.42
CA ALA A 501 15.65 -44.11 63.18
C ALA A 501 16.84 -43.56 63.99
N VAL A 502 17.61 -42.67 63.39
CA VAL A 502 18.62 -41.84 64.04
C VAL A 502 18.16 -40.37 63.96
N ARG A 503 18.05 -39.71 65.11
CA ARG A 503 17.63 -38.30 65.21
C ARG A 503 18.74 -37.45 65.81
N LEU A 504 18.99 -36.32 65.18
CA LEU A 504 19.87 -35.25 65.64
C LEU A 504 19.04 -33.98 65.82
N GLY A 505 18.98 -33.43 67.02
CA GLY A 505 18.20 -32.22 67.32
C GLY A 505 18.51 -31.59 68.69
N PRO A 506 17.67 -30.65 69.17
CA PRO A 506 17.85 -29.99 70.46
C PRO A 506 17.89 -30.96 71.64
N ASP A 507 17.20 -32.09 71.54
CA ASP A 507 17.16 -33.16 72.54
C ASP A 507 18.40 -34.08 72.49
N GLY A 508 19.40 -33.74 71.68
CA GLY A 508 20.65 -34.49 71.51
C GLY A 508 20.61 -35.56 70.41
N PHE A 509 21.41 -36.60 70.59
CA PHE A 509 21.53 -37.75 69.68
C PHE A 509 20.65 -38.91 70.18
N GLN A 510 19.71 -39.37 69.35
CA GLN A 510 18.78 -40.44 69.69
C GLN A 510 18.81 -41.56 68.65
N VAL A 511 18.89 -42.81 69.12
CA VAL A 511 18.74 -44.01 68.31
C VAL A 511 17.46 -44.73 68.76
N LEU A 512 16.50 -44.85 67.85
CA LEU A 512 15.23 -45.52 68.07
C LEU A 512 15.21 -46.76 67.19
N THR A 513 15.15 -47.97 67.78
CA THR A 513 15.11 -49.21 67.01
C THR A 513 14.29 -50.27 67.74
N GLY A 514 13.48 -51.01 66.98
CA GLY A 514 12.82 -52.24 67.48
C GLY A 514 13.74 -53.47 67.45
N GLY A 515 14.95 -53.35 66.90
CA GLY A 515 15.96 -54.40 66.80
C GLY A 515 17.08 -54.29 67.84
N LYS A 516 18.17 -55.02 67.61
CA LYS A 516 19.37 -54.93 68.45
C LYS A 516 20.17 -53.67 68.10
N CYS A 517 20.53 -52.88 69.10
CA CYS A 517 21.46 -51.78 68.96
C CYS A 517 22.87 -52.25 69.33
N HIS A 518 23.72 -52.49 68.34
CA HIS A 518 25.11 -52.89 68.53
C HIS A 518 26.05 -51.71 68.36
N TRP A 519 26.98 -51.54 69.32
CA TRP A 519 28.06 -50.56 69.25
C TRP A 519 29.38 -51.32 69.19
N TYR A 520 30.06 -51.26 68.05
CA TYR A 520 31.38 -51.84 67.86
C TYR A 520 32.40 -50.69 67.82
N ALA A 521 33.25 -50.59 68.83
CA ALA A 521 34.28 -49.55 68.95
C ALA A 521 35.59 -50.12 69.48
N GLY A 522 36.74 -49.67 68.93
CA GLY A 522 38.07 -50.04 69.41
C GLY A 522 38.51 -49.32 70.69
N ASP A 523 37.85 -48.21 71.03
CA ASP A 523 37.98 -47.45 72.27
C ASP A 523 36.64 -46.74 72.57
N HIS A 524 36.26 -46.61 73.84
CA HIS A 524 35.01 -45.97 74.25
C HIS A 524 35.24 -45.07 75.47
N GLN A 525 35.58 -43.81 75.22
CA GLN A 525 35.77 -42.79 76.24
C GLN A 525 34.60 -41.81 76.26
N ARG A 526 34.16 -41.38 77.46
CA ARG A 526 33.20 -40.28 77.61
C ARG A 526 33.96 -39.06 78.14
N PHE A 527 33.87 -37.95 77.41
CA PHE A 527 34.49 -36.68 77.80
C PHE A 527 33.47 -35.78 78.53
N GLY A 528 33.97 -34.80 79.29
CA GLY A 528 33.12 -33.79 79.96
C GLY A 528 32.37 -32.88 78.97
N PRO A 529 31.38 -32.11 79.44
CA PRO A 529 30.55 -31.26 78.58
C PRO A 529 31.39 -30.23 77.81
N GLN A 530 31.11 -30.10 76.51
CA GLN A 530 31.62 -29.04 75.64
C GLN A 530 30.49 -28.10 75.22
N ALA A 531 30.84 -26.87 74.84
CA ALA A 531 29.87 -25.93 74.29
C ALA A 531 29.29 -26.44 72.95
N PRO A 532 28.01 -26.14 72.63
CA PRO A 532 27.39 -26.58 71.38
C PRO A 532 28.21 -26.13 70.15
N PRO A 533 28.66 -27.05 69.27
CA PRO A 533 29.63 -26.73 68.22
C PRO A 533 29.02 -26.13 66.94
N VAL A 534 27.70 -26.16 66.76
CA VAL A 534 27.04 -25.76 65.51
C VAL A 534 26.47 -24.35 65.62
N LYS A 535 27.03 -23.40 64.88
CA LYS A 535 26.40 -22.11 64.57
C LYS A 535 25.72 -22.22 63.21
N MET A 536 24.41 -22.02 63.16
CA MET A 536 23.66 -22.02 61.90
C MET A 536 24.14 -20.86 61.02
N PRO A 537 24.57 -21.10 59.77
CA PRO A 537 24.75 -20.01 58.82
C PRO A 537 23.37 -19.42 58.51
N VAL A 538 23.15 -18.17 58.92
CA VAL A 538 21.99 -17.39 58.49
C VAL A 538 22.30 -16.90 57.09
N ILE A 539 21.65 -17.49 56.08
CA ILE A 539 21.60 -16.86 54.77
C ILE A 539 20.66 -15.67 54.95
N HIS A 540 21.21 -14.45 55.00
CA HIS A 540 20.42 -13.24 54.88
C HIS A 540 19.90 -13.16 53.45
N ILE A 541 18.67 -13.64 53.25
CA ILE A 541 17.89 -13.27 52.09
C ILE A 541 17.37 -11.89 52.43
N GLU A 542 18.02 -10.84 51.92
CA GLU A 542 17.45 -9.50 51.98
C GLU A 542 16.16 -9.53 51.14
N ASP A 543 15.03 -9.22 51.76
CA ASP A 543 13.81 -8.90 51.02
C ASP A 543 14.16 -7.76 50.07
N ALA A 544 14.12 -8.02 48.77
CA ALA A 544 14.46 -7.03 47.76
C ALA A 544 13.39 -5.92 47.78
N LYS A 545 13.60 -4.89 48.62
CA LYS A 545 12.76 -3.70 48.62
C LYS A 545 12.98 -2.96 47.31
N VAL A 546 11.94 -2.91 46.49
CA VAL A 546 11.88 -2.03 45.32
C VAL A 546 11.38 -0.66 45.82
N ALA A 547 12.06 0.40 45.41
CA ALA A 547 11.77 1.76 45.83
C ALA A 547 11.93 2.69 44.64
N GLU A 548 10.91 3.51 44.38
CA GLU A 548 10.90 4.45 43.26
C GLU A 548 10.23 5.76 43.68
N HIS A 549 10.72 6.89 43.16
CA HIS A 549 10.02 8.17 43.23
C HIS A 549 9.71 8.61 41.80
N PHE A 550 8.55 9.21 41.57
CA PHE A 550 8.12 9.66 40.26
C PHE A 550 8.41 11.15 40.10
N VAL A 551 8.82 11.57 38.92
CA VAL A 551 8.92 13.00 38.58
C VAL A 551 7.69 13.38 37.78
N LEU A 552 6.86 14.24 38.34
CA LEU A 552 5.64 14.74 37.73
C LEU A 552 5.99 15.77 36.66
N VAL A 553 5.64 15.48 35.42
CA VAL A 553 5.85 16.36 34.27
C VAL A 553 4.55 16.53 33.49
N GLU A 554 4.33 17.72 32.93
CA GLU A 554 3.23 17.97 32.01
C GLU A 554 3.50 17.26 30.67
N ARG A 555 2.53 16.47 30.21
CA ARG A 555 2.71 15.52 29.10
C ARG A 555 3.04 16.16 27.75
N GLU A 556 2.61 17.39 27.50
CA GLU A 556 2.82 18.08 26.22
C GLU A 556 4.08 18.96 26.21
N SER A 557 4.38 19.63 27.33
CA SER A 557 5.50 20.58 27.41
C SER A 557 6.77 19.96 27.98
N GLY A 558 6.67 18.87 28.75
CA GLY A 558 7.78 18.27 29.49
C GLY A 558 8.22 19.07 30.71
N TRP A 559 7.48 20.12 31.10
CA TRP A 559 7.80 20.93 32.27
C TRP A 559 7.48 20.16 33.55
N VAL A 560 8.39 20.23 34.52
CA VAL A 560 8.16 19.68 35.86
C VAL A 560 6.97 20.38 36.51
N LEU A 561 6.18 19.63 37.26
CA LEU A 561 5.01 20.10 38.00
C LEU A 561 5.38 20.25 39.47
N PRO A 562 5.96 21.39 39.91
CA PRO A 562 6.26 21.61 41.31
C PRO A 562 5.00 21.92 42.12
N GLN A 563 4.99 21.55 43.40
CA GLN A 563 3.89 21.83 44.33
C GLN A 563 2.52 21.26 43.88
N GLN A 564 2.55 20.20 43.07
CA GLN A 564 1.37 19.53 42.55
C GLN A 564 0.93 18.43 43.53
N ARG A 565 -0.32 18.49 44.01
CA ARG A 565 -0.89 17.41 44.83
C ARG A 565 -1.04 16.15 43.98
N TYR A 566 -0.67 15.01 44.55
CA TYR A 566 -0.79 13.71 43.90
C TYR A 566 -1.25 12.64 44.89
N ARG A 567 -1.75 11.54 44.35
CA ARG A 567 -2.01 10.27 45.04
C ARG A 567 -1.38 9.14 44.24
N ILE A 568 -0.62 8.28 44.91
CA ILE A 568 -0.10 7.02 44.36
C ILE A 568 -0.87 5.90 45.03
N THR A 569 -1.51 5.05 44.25
CA THR A 569 -2.18 3.84 44.74
C THR A 569 -1.45 2.63 44.19
N LEU A 570 -0.95 1.79 45.09
CA LEU A 570 -0.28 0.54 44.74
C LEU A 570 -1.30 -0.60 44.64
N ASP A 571 -0.94 -1.66 43.91
CA ASP A 571 -1.80 -2.84 43.71
C ASP A 571 -2.20 -3.55 45.02
N ASP A 572 -1.42 -3.39 46.09
CA ASP A 572 -1.73 -3.91 47.43
C ASP A 572 -2.71 -3.03 48.24
N GLY A 573 -3.16 -1.92 47.64
CA GLY A 573 -4.07 -0.96 48.25
C GLY A 573 -3.38 0.11 49.10
N GLN A 574 -2.04 0.13 49.18
CA GLN A 574 -1.33 1.22 49.83
C GLN A 574 -1.53 2.52 49.03
N VAL A 575 -1.89 3.59 49.75
CA VAL A 575 -2.12 4.92 49.18
C VAL A 575 -1.11 5.91 49.77
N ILE A 576 -0.38 6.60 48.89
CA ILE A 576 0.60 7.63 49.23
C ILE A 576 0.10 8.95 48.65
N GLU A 577 -0.34 9.87 49.50
CA GLU A 577 -0.73 11.22 49.09
C GLU A 577 0.35 12.22 49.48
N GLY A 578 0.68 13.12 48.56
CA GLY A 578 1.70 14.12 48.81
C GLY A 578 1.57 15.32 47.89
N THR A 579 2.53 16.23 48.02
CA THR A 579 2.71 17.39 47.15
C THR A 579 4.12 17.32 46.59
N SER A 580 4.27 17.41 45.27
CA SER A 580 5.57 17.24 44.62
C SER A 580 6.58 18.32 45.02
N SER A 581 7.86 17.95 45.01
CA SER A 581 8.98 18.85 45.33
C SER A 581 9.10 20.01 44.33
N SER A 582 10.04 20.94 44.56
CA SER A 582 10.37 21.99 43.58
C SER A 582 10.86 21.44 42.23
N HIS A 583 11.25 20.17 42.17
CA HIS A 583 11.66 19.47 40.95
C HIS A 583 10.59 18.50 40.42
N GLY A 584 9.38 18.51 40.98
CA GLY A 584 8.29 17.62 40.57
C GLY A 584 8.37 16.21 41.14
N GLU A 585 9.30 15.91 42.04
CA GLU A 585 9.47 14.57 42.61
C GLU A 585 8.39 14.23 43.64
N THR A 586 7.88 12.99 43.60
CA THR A 586 7.02 12.42 44.64
C THR A 586 7.85 11.87 45.81
N GLU A 587 7.20 11.62 46.93
CA GLU A 587 7.74 10.76 47.98
C GLU A 587 8.04 9.35 47.44
N LEU A 588 8.99 8.69 48.12
CA LEU A 588 9.47 7.37 47.77
C LEU A 588 8.35 6.34 48.02
N ALA A 589 7.89 5.69 46.96
CA ALA A 589 7.02 4.54 47.06
C ALA A 589 7.88 3.28 47.23
N MET A 590 7.71 2.58 48.35
CA MET A 590 8.47 1.38 48.69
C MET A 590 7.55 0.16 48.70
N SER A 591 7.99 -0.94 48.11
CA SER A 591 7.29 -2.22 48.13
C SER A 591 8.28 -3.39 48.26
N GLU A 592 7.82 -4.52 48.78
CA GLU A 592 8.59 -5.77 48.87
C GLU A 592 8.59 -6.57 47.55
N SER A 593 7.81 -6.14 46.55
CA SER A 593 7.75 -6.75 45.21
C SER A 593 7.40 -5.72 44.13
N LEU A 594 7.72 -6.03 42.86
CA LEU A 594 7.37 -5.17 41.74
C LEU A 594 5.84 -5.00 41.67
N GLN A 595 5.38 -3.76 41.73
CA GLN A 595 3.96 -3.40 41.74
C GLN A 595 3.68 -2.35 40.66
N ILE A 596 2.47 -2.39 40.11
CA ILE A 596 1.96 -1.30 39.29
C ILE A 596 1.42 -0.23 40.24
N ALA A 597 1.86 1.00 40.04
CA ALA A 597 1.42 2.18 40.76
C ALA A 597 0.50 3.01 39.86
N THR A 598 -0.68 3.33 40.35
CA THR A 598 -1.58 4.30 39.74
C THR A 598 -1.32 5.67 40.34
N LEU A 599 -0.89 6.62 39.52
CA LEU A 599 -0.53 7.96 39.93
C LEU A 599 -1.59 8.96 39.46
N GLU A 600 -2.28 9.57 40.42
CA GLU A 600 -3.34 10.55 40.23
C GLU A 600 -2.84 11.95 40.59
N LEU A 601 -3.00 12.92 39.70
CA LEU A 601 -2.80 14.34 39.98
C LEU A 601 -4.10 14.92 40.53
N LEU A 602 -4.02 15.70 41.61
CA LEU A 602 -5.18 16.26 42.30
C LEU A 602 -5.18 17.80 42.24
N ARG A 603 -6.35 18.41 42.08
CA ARG A 603 -6.54 19.86 42.26
C ARG A 603 -6.45 20.24 43.75
N GLN A 604 -6.35 21.54 44.03
CA GLN A 604 -6.31 22.02 45.42
C GLN A 604 -7.55 21.63 46.25
N ASP A 605 -8.70 21.48 45.60
CA ASP A 605 -9.97 21.02 46.19
C ASP A 605 -10.05 19.48 46.36
N GLY A 606 -9.01 18.75 45.95
CA GLY A 606 -8.96 17.28 46.02
C GLY A 606 -9.61 16.56 44.83
N SER A 607 -10.17 17.27 43.86
CA SER A 607 -10.73 16.66 42.65
C SER A 607 -9.63 16.17 41.71
N LEU A 608 -9.90 15.06 41.00
CA LEU A 608 -8.96 14.43 40.09
C LEU A 608 -8.67 15.32 38.87
N LEU A 609 -7.39 15.53 38.58
CA LEU A 609 -6.90 16.28 37.42
C LEU A 609 -6.48 15.34 36.28
N ALA A 610 -5.70 14.29 36.57
CA ALA A 610 -5.20 13.32 35.60
C ALA A 610 -4.75 12.02 36.29
N THR A 611 -4.68 10.92 35.54
CA THR A 611 -4.20 9.61 36.03
C THR A 611 -3.18 9.01 35.06
N SER A 612 -2.17 8.35 35.60
CA SER A 612 -1.11 7.64 34.87
C SER A 612 -0.78 6.32 35.59
N CYS A 613 -0.29 5.31 34.85
CA CYS A 613 0.20 4.07 35.46
C CYS A 613 1.71 3.94 35.24
N ALA A 614 2.43 3.56 36.28
CA ALA A 614 3.87 3.29 36.24
C ALA A 614 4.19 2.00 37.02
N ALA A 615 5.32 1.36 36.76
CA ALA A 615 5.76 0.20 37.53
C ALA A 615 6.85 0.63 38.52
N ILE A 616 6.79 0.15 39.76
CA ILE A 616 7.85 0.31 40.75
C ILE A 616 8.88 -0.79 40.49
N THR A 617 10.04 -0.41 39.99
CA THR A 617 11.13 -1.31 39.64
C THR A 617 12.31 -1.13 40.59
N LYS A 618 13.30 -2.04 40.51
CA LYS A 618 14.48 -1.96 41.37
C LYS A 618 15.29 -0.72 41.04
N ASP A 619 15.56 0.12 42.05
CA ASP A 619 16.44 1.27 41.92
C ASP A 619 17.79 0.81 41.35
N ALA A 620 18.13 1.31 40.16
CA ALA A 620 19.36 0.95 39.46
C ALA A 620 20.63 1.52 40.14
N LYS A 621 20.52 2.25 41.26
CA LYS A 621 21.64 2.94 41.92
C LYS A 621 22.19 2.29 43.19
N SER A 622 21.69 1.14 43.66
CA SER A 622 22.24 0.46 44.85
C SER A 622 23.08 -0.78 44.50
N ASN A 623 24.18 -0.62 43.76
CA ASN A 623 25.20 -1.66 43.64
C ASN A 623 26.60 -1.09 43.83
N GLY A 624 27.19 -1.36 45.00
CA GLY A 624 28.65 -1.46 45.17
C GLY A 624 29.34 -0.36 45.98
N ALA A 625 29.54 -0.59 47.27
CA ALA A 625 30.71 -0.07 47.99
C ALA A 625 31.15 -1.00 49.13
N ASN A 626 32.32 -1.60 48.92
CA ASN A 626 33.11 -2.54 49.70
C ASN A 626 33.21 -2.34 51.24
N ALA A 627 33.41 -3.46 51.94
CA ALA A 627 34.31 -3.55 53.09
C ALA A 627 35.64 -4.23 52.64
N PRO A 628 36.76 -4.24 53.40
CA PRO A 628 37.20 -3.38 54.51
C PRO A 628 38.63 -2.80 54.30
N GLU A 629 39.03 -1.79 55.09
CA GLU A 629 40.45 -1.55 55.39
C GLU A 629 40.64 -1.43 56.91
N GLY A 630 41.62 -2.17 57.42
CA GLY A 630 42.10 -2.02 58.80
C GLY A 630 43.49 -1.38 58.83
N LYS A 631 43.73 -0.51 59.83
CA LYS A 631 44.87 -0.56 60.78
C LYS A 631 44.95 0.70 61.65
N ALA A 632 45.44 0.46 62.89
CA ALA A 632 46.02 1.37 63.89
C ALA A 632 45.04 2.42 64.46
N THR A 633 44.81 2.54 65.76
CA THR A 633 45.60 2.24 66.97
C THR A 633 44.71 1.74 68.10
#